data_AF-A0A1M4UK64-F1
#
_entry.id   AF-A0A1M4UK64-F1
#
_cell.length_a   1.000
_cell.length_b   1.000
_cell.length_c   1.000
_cell.angle_alpha   90.00
_cell.angle_beta   90.00
_cell.angle_gamma   90.00
#
_symmetry.space_group_name_H-M   'P 1'
#
loop_
_entity.id
_entity.type
_entity.pdbx_description
1 polymer ?
#
loop_
_entity_poly.entity_id
_entity_poly.type
_entity_poly.pdbx_seq_one_letter_code
_entity_poly.pdbx_strand_id
1 'polypeptide(L)'
;MKHLSLLVLFLMSILYYSCSKGGGSTNTPADPCAGITIAIAGTVTNATSGQNNGSIAASATGSTGFTFSLNNGAFQSSGNFTNLAPGNYNITAKNSNGCSGSKSFTVVAENSCSGVNIIVNGTATNGVPCGGTGGTISITATGGTGFTYSINNSAFQASNQFTNLAVGTYTVVAKNADGCSNSATVKIDPVAPGALFSAVKNILQTNCVSCHNNTVQNGGMNWAVDCNIVTNKARIKARAVDQAGTATQMPQPPNAALSAADQQKIVDWINAGGNYNN
;
A
#
# COMPACT_ATOMS: atom_id res chain seq x y z
N MET A 1 45.73 15.94 56.86
CA MET A 1 46.80 16.11 55.85
C MET A 1 46.14 16.02 54.48
N LYS A 2 46.20 16.94 53.55
CA LYS A 2 46.78 18.29 53.36
C LYS A 2 45.95 18.85 52.18
N HIS A 3 45.27 19.98 52.34
CA HIS A 3 45.66 21.28 51.78
C HIS A 3 45.69 21.39 50.25
N LEU A 4 44.93 22.38 49.77
CA LEU A 4 45.26 23.34 48.70
C LEU A 4 44.98 22.95 47.24
N SER A 5 43.92 23.51 46.65
CA SER A 5 44.08 24.51 45.58
C SER A 5 42.76 25.27 45.35
N LEU A 6 42.80 26.55 45.73
CA LEU A 6 41.79 27.58 45.62
C LEU A 6 42.40 28.63 44.70
N LEU A 7 42.06 28.68 43.41
CA LEU A 7 42.33 29.85 42.55
C LEU A 7 41.73 29.66 41.13
N VAL A 8 41.14 30.74 40.58
CA VAL A 8 40.85 30.99 39.14
C VAL A 8 39.55 30.34 38.62
N LEU A 9 38.48 31.03 38.20
CA LEU A 9 38.27 32.44 37.87
C LEU A 9 36.75 32.75 37.90
N PHE A 10 36.23 33.18 39.05
CA PHE A 10 34.92 33.83 39.18
C PHE A 10 35.14 35.30 38.82
N LEU A 11 34.96 35.66 37.54
CA LEU A 11 35.17 37.02 37.04
C LEU A 11 34.00 37.38 36.11
N MET A 12 32.95 37.92 36.70
CA MET A 12 32.09 39.01 36.18
C MET A 12 30.89 39.22 37.10
N SER A 13 31.15 39.36 38.40
CA SER A 13 30.16 39.89 39.35
C SER A 13 30.91 40.63 40.44
N ILE A 14 30.55 41.90 40.60
CA ILE A 14 31.06 42.84 41.61
C ILE A 14 32.37 43.54 41.21
N LEU A 15 32.22 44.56 40.34
CA LEU A 15 33.03 45.78 40.47
C LEU A 15 32.13 47.02 40.26
N TYR A 16 31.21 47.24 41.20
CA TYR A 16 30.64 48.56 41.46
C TYR A 16 30.49 48.73 42.96
N TYR A 17 31.60 49.03 43.62
CA TYR A 17 31.59 49.79 44.87
C TYR A 17 32.60 50.92 44.71
N SER A 18 32.15 51.97 44.01
CA SER A 18 32.86 53.25 44.00
C SER A 18 32.41 54.06 45.20
N CYS A 19 33.41 54.52 45.95
CA CYS A 19 33.34 55.44 47.06
C CYS A 19 32.32 56.58 46.83
N SER A 20 31.38 56.70 47.77
CA SER A 20 30.51 57.86 47.93
C SER A 20 31.34 59.04 48.43
N LYS A 21 31.47 60.08 47.59
CA LYS A 21 31.21 61.50 47.91
C LYS A 21 31.57 62.38 46.72
N GLY A 22 30.55 62.89 46.06
CA GLY A 22 30.66 63.91 45.01
C GLY A 22 29.35 63.97 44.24
N GLY A 23 28.53 65.01 44.50
CA GLY A 23 27.33 65.27 43.71
C GLY A 23 27.71 65.51 42.25
N GLY A 24 27.32 64.59 41.38
CA GLY A 24 27.54 64.66 39.94
C GLY A 24 26.45 63.85 39.25
N SER A 25 25.75 64.50 38.32
CA SER A 25 24.65 63.93 37.51
C SER A 25 24.95 62.48 37.12
N THR A 26 24.12 61.54 37.58
CA THR A 26 24.18 60.14 37.16
C THR A 26 23.66 60.02 35.73
N ASN A 27 24.46 60.44 34.76
CA ASN A 27 24.22 60.16 33.35
C ASN A 27 24.59 58.70 33.07
N THR A 28 23.87 57.75 33.66
CA THR A 28 23.80 56.39 33.12
C THR A 28 23.12 56.49 31.76
N PRO A 29 23.74 56.03 30.67
CA PRO A 29 23.11 56.00 29.35
C PRO A 29 21.74 55.33 29.45
N ALA A 30 20.70 55.99 28.96
CA ALA A 30 19.35 55.44 28.96
C ALA A 30 19.35 54.11 28.19
N ASP A 31 18.77 53.06 28.79
CA ASP A 31 18.61 51.77 28.12
C ASP A 31 17.78 51.97 26.83
N PRO A 32 18.37 51.74 25.64
CA PRO A 32 17.68 51.95 24.37
C PRO A 32 16.52 50.98 24.15
N CYS A 33 16.36 49.97 25.02
CA CYS A 33 15.29 48.99 24.98
C CYS A 33 14.23 49.18 26.07
N ALA A 34 14.36 50.21 26.91
CA ALA A 34 13.37 50.52 27.93
C ALA A 34 11.98 50.75 27.31
N GLY A 35 11.00 49.93 27.70
CA GLY A 35 9.62 50.00 27.21
C GLY A 35 9.37 49.36 25.83
N ILE A 36 10.39 48.82 25.15
CA ILE A 36 10.22 48.12 23.87
C ILE A 36 9.87 46.66 24.14
N THR A 37 8.69 46.25 23.69
CA THR A 37 8.27 44.83 23.69
C THR A 37 8.21 44.33 22.26
N ILE A 38 9.15 43.47 21.88
CA ILE A 38 9.17 42.86 20.54
C ILE A 38 8.31 41.60 20.56
N ALA A 39 7.22 41.63 19.79
CA ALA A 39 6.35 40.48 19.61
C ALA A 39 6.54 39.88 18.23
N ILE A 40 6.77 38.56 18.17
CA ILE A 40 6.94 37.79 16.94
C ILE A 40 5.66 37.02 16.63
N ALA A 41 5.22 37.10 15.39
CA ALA A 41 4.18 36.25 14.81
C ALA A 41 4.75 35.53 13.59
N GLY A 42 4.03 34.55 13.07
CA GLY A 42 4.43 33.87 11.85
C GLY A 42 3.51 32.72 11.49
N THR A 43 3.62 32.29 10.24
CA THR A 43 2.97 31.08 9.73
C THR A 43 3.99 29.97 9.54
N VAL A 44 3.57 28.74 9.75
CA VAL A 44 4.40 27.54 9.58
C VAL A 44 3.82 26.70 8.44
N THR A 45 4.68 26.28 7.52
CA THR A 45 4.40 25.22 6.56
C THR A 45 5.12 23.97 7.04
N ASN A 46 4.36 22.90 7.29
CA ASN A 46 4.91 21.61 7.70
C ASN A 46 5.76 20.99 6.59
N ALA A 47 6.74 20.19 6.99
CA ALA A 47 7.54 19.44 6.03
C ALA A 47 6.78 18.16 5.67
N THR A 48 6.82 17.76 4.39
CA THR A 48 6.34 16.43 3.99
C THR A 48 7.14 15.35 4.72
N SER A 49 6.49 14.28 5.18
CA SER A 49 7.15 13.19 5.88
C SER A 49 8.40 12.68 5.15
N GLY A 50 9.54 12.63 5.85
CA GLY A 50 10.84 12.23 5.30
C GLY A 50 11.58 13.29 4.47
N GLN A 51 11.04 14.51 4.34
CA GLN A 51 11.64 15.60 3.57
C GLN A 51 11.98 16.81 4.46
N ASN A 52 12.85 17.68 3.94
CA ASN A 52 13.25 18.94 4.57
C ASN A 52 12.72 20.11 3.74
N ASN A 53 11.41 20.15 3.51
CA ASN A 53 10.75 21.17 2.66
C ASN A 53 9.79 22.08 3.46
N GLY A 54 9.81 22.04 4.79
CA GLY A 54 9.03 22.93 5.64
C GLY A 54 9.57 24.37 5.60
N SER A 55 8.75 25.30 6.08
CA SER A 55 9.12 26.72 6.15
C SER A 55 8.45 27.46 7.31
N ILE A 56 9.08 28.55 7.74
CA ILE A 56 8.50 29.50 8.70
C ILE A 56 8.61 30.90 8.09
N ALA A 57 7.48 31.60 8.00
CA ALA A 57 7.42 33.01 7.62
C ALA A 57 7.10 33.84 8.85
N ALA A 58 8.13 34.47 9.42
CA ALA A 58 8.02 35.26 10.65
C ALA A 58 7.91 36.77 10.37
N SER A 59 7.19 37.46 11.25
CA SER A 59 7.10 38.91 11.31
C SER A 59 7.26 39.39 12.75
N ALA A 60 7.73 40.62 12.93
CA ALA A 60 7.94 41.21 14.25
C ALA A 60 7.28 42.60 14.35
N THR A 61 6.83 42.94 15.55
CA THR A 61 6.17 44.21 15.89
C THR A 61 6.80 44.80 17.15
N GLY A 62 6.43 46.04 17.51
CA GLY A 62 6.96 46.76 18.67
C GLY A 62 8.14 47.68 18.37
N SER A 63 8.65 47.66 17.13
CA SER A 63 9.68 48.57 16.61
C SER A 63 9.71 48.48 15.07
N THR A 64 10.74 49.04 14.42
CA THR A 64 10.97 48.95 12.97
C THR A 64 12.40 48.47 12.68
N GLY A 65 12.67 48.09 11.43
CA GLY A 65 14.02 47.69 11.00
C GLY A 65 14.49 46.38 11.60
N PHE A 66 13.60 45.38 11.72
CA PHE A 66 13.95 44.09 12.29
C PHE A 66 14.81 43.25 11.34
N THR A 67 15.75 42.53 11.95
CA THR A 67 16.45 41.38 11.37
C THR A 67 16.07 40.13 12.16
N PHE A 68 16.13 38.97 11.52
CA PHE A 68 15.68 37.69 12.06
C PHE A 68 16.81 36.68 12.06
N SER A 69 16.90 35.89 13.12
CA SER A 69 17.82 34.75 13.25
C SER A 69 17.02 33.49 13.60
N LEU A 70 17.43 32.35 13.02
CA LEU A 70 16.89 31.02 13.31
C LEU A 70 17.90 30.25 14.16
N ASN A 71 17.47 29.72 15.31
CA ASN A 71 18.29 28.89 16.20
C ASN A 71 19.67 29.49 16.53
N ASN A 72 19.72 30.81 16.78
CA ASN A 72 20.93 31.58 17.04
C ASN A 72 21.93 31.64 15.87
N GLY A 73 21.48 31.35 14.64
CA GLY A 73 22.26 31.55 13.43
C GLY A 73 22.45 33.02 13.05
N ALA A 74 23.01 33.25 11.86
CA ALA A 74 23.21 34.61 11.34
C ALA A 74 21.87 35.35 11.18
N PHE A 75 21.88 36.66 11.47
CA PHE A 75 20.74 37.52 11.25
C PHE A 75 20.59 37.85 9.76
N GLN A 76 19.36 37.81 9.27
CA GLN A 76 18.98 38.21 7.92
C GLN A 76 17.79 39.19 7.96
N SER A 77 17.62 39.98 6.90
CA SER A 77 16.50 40.93 6.80
C SER A 77 15.14 40.25 6.63
N SER A 78 15.12 39.10 5.96
CA SER A 78 13.91 38.32 5.72
C SER A 78 13.54 37.46 6.94
N GLY A 79 12.27 37.49 7.33
CA GLY A 79 11.72 36.56 8.31
C GLY A 79 11.36 35.18 7.73
N ASN A 80 11.67 34.93 6.45
CA ASN A 80 11.36 33.66 5.79
C ASN A 80 12.52 32.68 5.89
N PHE A 81 12.26 31.52 6.48
CA PHE A 81 13.18 30.40 6.59
C PHE A 81 12.58 29.20 5.85
N THR A 82 13.32 28.62 4.91
CA THR A 82 12.89 27.49 4.08
C THR A 82 13.81 26.28 4.26
N ASN A 83 13.44 25.15 3.66
CA ASN A 83 14.17 23.88 3.72
C ASN A 83 14.34 23.34 5.15
N LEU A 84 13.30 23.52 5.97
CA LEU A 84 13.30 23.09 7.36
C LEU A 84 12.83 21.63 7.45
N ALA A 85 13.57 20.82 8.21
CA ALA A 85 13.13 19.51 8.65
C ALA A 85 12.04 19.62 9.73
N PRO A 86 11.30 18.55 10.03
CA PRO A 86 10.49 18.50 11.24
C PRO A 86 11.32 18.80 12.49
N GLY A 87 10.86 19.74 13.32
CA GLY A 87 11.57 20.16 14.52
C GLY A 87 11.06 21.46 15.12
N ASN A 88 11.64 21.83 16.27
CA ASN A 88 11.40 23.10 16.93
C ASN A 88 12.45 24.13 16.52
N TYR A 89 11.98 25.32 16.21
CA TYR A 89 12.78 26.43 15.69
C TYR A 89 12.53 27.67 16.52
N ASN A 90 13.59 28.21 17.13
CA ASN A 90 13.53 29.46 17.85
C ASN A 90 13.92 30.61 16.91
N ILE A 91 12.99 31.52 16.65
CA ILE A 91 13.24 32.72 15.86
C ILE A 91 13.47 33.89 16.80
N THR A 92 14.55 34.62 16.57
CA THR A 92 14.88 35.87 17.27
C THR A 92 14.76 37.04 16.30
N ALA A 93 13.99 38.07 16.68
CA ALA A 93 13.92 39.33 15.94
C ALA A 93 14.70 40.41 16.70
N LYS A 94 15.53 41.19 16.00
CA LYS A 94 16.38 42.23 16.57
C LYS A 94 16.29 43.51 15.75
N ASN A 95 16.06 44.66 16.41
CA ASN A 95 16.06 45.97 15.75
C ASN A 95 17.47 46.59 15.71
N SER A 96 17.59 47.76 15.07
CA SER A 96 18.87 48.50 14.96
C SER A 96 19.46 48.93 16.30
N ASN A 97 18.62 49.12 17.32
CA ASN A 97 19.03 49.55 18.67
C ASN A 97 19.50 48.38 19.55
N GLY A 98 19.45 47.16 19.02
CA GLY A 98 19.91 45.96 19.71
C GLY A 98 18.85 45.24 20.52
N CYS A 99 17.63 45.78 20.60
CA CYS A 99 16.51 45.17 21.31
C CYS A 99 16.07 43.92 20.59
N SER A 100 15.83 42.85 21.34
CA SER A 100 15.46 41.55 20.76
C SER A 100 14.26 40.92 21.45
N GLY A 101 13.49 40.16 20.69
CA GLY A 101 12.47 39.24 21.17
C GLY A 101 12.68 37.88 20.52
N SER A 102 12.18 36.81 21.13
CA SER A 102 12.26 35.46 20.56
C SER A 102 10.95 34.70 20.70
N LYS A 103 10.70 33.79 19.76
CA LYS A 103 9.53 32.92 19.75
C LYS A 103 9.86 31.59 19.10
N SER A 104 9.38 30.52 19.71
CA SER A 104 9.49 29.17 19.16
C SER A 104 8.32 28.84 18.22
N PHE A 105 8.65 28.15 17.14
CA PHE A 105 7.74 27.57 16.15
C PHE A 105 8.06 26.09 16.01
N THR A 106 7.06 25.29 15.63
CA THR A 106 7.22 23.85 15.45
C THR A 106 6.81 23.49 14.04
N VAL A 107 7.76 22.96 13.26
CA VAL A 107 7.51 22.33 11.96
C VAL A 107 7.28 20.86 12.25
N VAL A 108 6.12 20.30 11.88
CA VAL A 108 5.88 18.86 12.04
C VAL A 108 6.08 18.12 10.72
N ALA A 109 6.23 16.79 10.81
CA ALA A 109 6.18 15.92 9.66
C ALA A 109 4.71 15.75 9.25
N GLU A 110 4.32 16.38 8.15
CA GLU A 110 3.01 16.22 7.56
C GLU A 110 2.88 14.81 6.99
N ASN A 111 1.93 14.07 7.54
CA ASN A 111 1.53 12.79 6.97
C ASN A 111 0.44 13.06 5.93
N SER A 112 0.82 13.07 4.65
CA SER A 112 -0.12 13.23 3.53
C SER A 112 -1.24 12.18 3.50
N CYS A 113 -1.10 11.09 4.26
CA CYS A 113 -2.11 10.04 4.41
C CYS A 113 -3.01 10.21 5.63
N SER A 114 -2.84 11.28 6.42
CA SER A 114 -3.72 11.59 7.54
C SER A 114 -5.14 11.85 7.03
N GLY A 115 -6.12 11.08 7.52
CA GLY A 115 -7.53 11.19 7.10
C GLY A 115 -7.87 10.53 5.75
N VAL A 116 -6.89 9.99 5.03
CA VAL A 116 -7.12 9.21 3.81
C VAL A 116 -7.58 7.80 4.18
N ASN A 117 -8.83 7.47 3.87
CA ASN A 117 -9.40 6.14 4.09
C ASN A 117 -9.63 5.43 2.75
N ILE A 118 -8.65 4.64 2.32
CA ILE A 118 -8.76 3.87 1.08
C ILE A 118 -9.48 2.55 1.35
N ILE A 119 -10.64 2.38 0.74
CA ILE A 119 -11.39 1.13 0.76
C ILE A 119 -11.08 0.41 -0.55
N VAL A 120 -10.53 -0.79 -0.48
CA VAL A 120 -10.22 -1.61 -1.66
C VAL A 120 -11.19 -2.77 -1.72
N ASN A 121 -11.97 -2.83 -2.79
CA ASN A 121 -12.82 -3.97 -3.10
C ASN A 121 -12.37 -4.58 -4.42
N GLY A 122 -12.34 -5.91 -4.48
CA GLY A 122 -12.13 -6.63 -5.74
C GLY A 122 -13.32 -7.52 -6.06
N THR A 123 -13.78 -7.47 -7.30
CA THR A 123 -14.71 -8.45 -7.83
C THR A 123 -13.98 -9.39 -8.74
N ALA A 124 -14.17 -10.69 -8.53
CA ALA A 124 -13.66 -11.74 -9.38
C ALA A 124 -14.77 -12.21 -10.32
N THR A 125 -14.46 -12.42 -11.59
CA THR A 125 -15.24 -13.33 -12.44
C THR A 125 -14.63 -14.72 -12.38
N ASN A 126 -15.48 -15.75 -12.45
CA ASN A 126 -15.06 -17.13 -12.28
C ASN A 126 -13.94 -17.49 -13.27
N GLY A 127 -12.99 -18.31 -12.81
CA GLY A 127 -11.92 -18.83 -13.67
C GLY A 127 -12.48 -19.60 -14.87
N VAL A 128 -11.65 -19.87 -15.87
CA VAL A 128 -12.05 -20.80 -16.93
C VAL A 128 -12.25 -22.17 -16.27
N PRO A 129 -13.25 -22.97 -16.69
CA PRO A 129 -13.26 -24.39 -16.40
C PRO A 129 -11.87 -24.97 -16.55
N CYS A 130 -11.59 -26.09 -15.87
CA CYS A 130 -10.40 -26.84 -16.20
C CYS A 130 -9.06 -26.20 -15.76
N GLY A 131 -9.09 -25.27 -14.79
CA GLY A 131 -7.87 -24.65 -14.26
C GLY A 131 -7.20 -23.68 -15.22
N GLY A 132 -7.90 -23.24 -16.27
CA GLY A 132 -7.40 -22.26 -17.22
C GLY A 132 -7.32 -20.84 -16.65
N THR A 133 -6.56 -19.99 -17.33
CA THR A 133 -6.50 -18.54 -17.09
C THR A 133 -7.66 -17.85 -17.78
N GLY A 134 -8.38 -17.00 -17.07
CA GLY A 134 -9.47 -16.20 -17.65
C GLY A 134 -10.38 -15.53 -16.62
N GLY A 135 -10.08 -15.72 -15.33
CA GLY A 135 -10.67 -14.86 -14.31
C GLY A 135 -10.19 -13.43 -14.50
N THR A 136 -11.05 -12.50 -14.12
CA THR A 136 -10.73 -11.07 -14.06
C THR A 136 -10.88 -10.57 -12.64
N ILE A 137 -10.03 -9.62 -12.24
CA ILE A 137 -10.21 -8.85 -11.01
C ILE A 137 -10.37 -7.39 -11.37
N SER A 138 -11.45 -6.77 -10.89
CA SER A 138 -11.68 -5.32 -10.99
C SER A 138 -11.57 -4.69 -9.61
N ILE A 139 -10.77 -3.64 -9.47
CA ILE A 139 -10.54 -2.95 -8.20
C ILE A 139 -11.36 -1.66 -8.14
N THR A 140 -12.01 -1.43 -7.00
CA THR A 140 -12.60 -0.12 -6.66
C THR A 140 -11.86 0.48 -5.46
N ALA A 141 -11.48 1.75 -5.57
CA ALA A 141 -10.81 2.51 -4.52
C ALA A 141 -11.53 3.85 -4.27
N THR A 142 -11.66 4.24 -3.00
CA THR A 142 -12.25 5.53 -2.57
C THR A 142 -11.32 6.26 -1.61
N GLY A 143 -11.63 7.50 -1.22
CA GLY A 143 -10.85 8.24 -0.20
C GLY A 143 -9.63 9.00 -0.74
N GLY A 144 -9.54 9.17 -2.05
CA GLY A 144 -8.48 9.93 -2.74
C GLY A 144 -8.78 10.06 -4.23
N THR A 145 -7.84 10.62 -5.01
CA THR A 145 -7.93 10.73 -6.48
C THR A 145 -6.61 10.27 -7.12
N GLY A 146 -6.64 10.03 -8.44
CA GLY A 146 -5.45 9.64 -9.20
C GLY A 146 -4.91 8.26 -8.80
N PHE A 147 -5.80 7.29 -8.55
CA PHE A 147 -5.38 5.96 -8.12
C PHE A 147 -4.61 5.20 -9.21
N THR A 148 -3.60 4.47 -8.76
CA THR A 148 -2.92 3.41 -9.50
C THR A 148 -3.09 2.10 -8.74
N TYR A 149 -3.02 0.99 -9.46
CA TYR A 149 -3.39 -0.32 -8.95
C TYR A 149 -2.28 -1.35 -9.20
N SER A 150 -2.10 -2.28 -8.26
CA SER A 150 -1.14 -3.38 -8.36
C SER A 150 -1.78 -4.68 -7.91
N ILE A 151 -1.27 -5.80 -8.41
CA ILE A 151 -1.68 -7.15 -8.02
C ILE A 151 -0.44 -7.97 -7.63
N ASN A 152 -0.47 -8.63 -6.48
CA ASN A 152 0.63 -9.46 -5.95
C ASN A 152 2.00 -8.76 -6.00
N ASN A 153 2.03 -7.46 -5.64
CA ASN A 153 3.23 -6.61 -5.67
C ASN A 153 3.86 -6.42 -7.06
N SER A 154 3.08 -6.59 -8.14
CA SER A 154 3.49 -6.22 -9.48
C SER A 154 3.62 -4.70 -9.66
N ALA A 155 4.13 -4.27 -10.81
CA ALA A 155 4.17 -2.86 -11.16
C ALA A 155 2.78 -2.22 -11.10
N PHE A 156 2.71 -0.99 -10.61
CA PHE A 156 1.47 -0.22 -10.58
C PHE A 156 1.06 0.20 -12.00
N GLN A 157 -0.24 0.10 -12.28
CA GLN A 157 -0.86 0.53 -13.54
C GLN A 157 -2.06 1.43 -13.27
N ALA A 158 -2.42 2.27 -14.25
CA ALA A 158 -3.60 3.14 -14.15
C ALA A 158 -4.92 2.36 -14.28
N SER A 159 -4.92 1.28 -15.07
CA SER A 159 -6.11 0.43 -15.21
C SER A 159 -6.41 -0.31 -13.91
N ASN A 160 -7.67 -0.28 -13.49
CA ASN A 160 -8.15 -1.02 -12.32
C ASN A 160 -8.54 -2.47 -12.64
N GLN A 161 -8.33 -2.93 -13.88
CA GLN A 161 -8.68 -4.28 -14.31
C GLN A 161 -7.43 -5.14 -14.56
N PHE A 162 -7.48 -6.37 -14.04
CA PHE A 162 -6.52 -7.44 -14.28
C PHE A 162 -7.26 -8.62 -14.92
N THR A 163 -6.71 -9.16 -16.00
CA THR A 163 -7.33 -10.24 -16.79
C THR A 163 -6.38 -11.43 -16.93
N ASN A 164 -6.89 -12.53 -17.48
CA ASN A 164 -6.13 -13.78 -17.68
C ASN A 164 -5.54 -14.34 -16.37
N LEU A 165 -6.27 -14.18 -15.27
CA LEU A 165 -5.87 -14.69 -13.97
C LEU A 165 -6.32 -16.14 -13.81
N ALA A 166 -5.47 -16.94 -13.16
CA ALA A 166 -5.79 -18.30 -12.76
C ALA A 166 -6.63 -18.30 -11.47
N VAL A 167 -7.23 -19.45 -11.14
CA VAL A 167 -7.83 -19.68 -9.82
C VAL A 167 -6.76 -19.48 -8.74
N GLY A 168 -7.10 -18.73 -7.70
CA GLY A 168 -6.13 -18.38 -6.66
C GLY A 168 -6.56 -17.21 -5.80
N THR A 169 -5.71 -16.87 -4.84
CA THR A 169 -5.87 -15.72 -3.97
C THR A 169 -4.88 -14.64 -4.38
N TYR A 170 -5.37 -13.41 -4.51
CA TYR A 170 -4.61 -12.27 -4.98
C TYR A 170 -4.63 -11.17 -3.93
N THR A 171 -3.49 -10.53 -3.71
CA THR A 171 -3.40 -9.28 -2.95
C THR A 171 -3.45 -8.14 -3.93
N VAL A 172 -4.48 -7.29 -3.83
CA VAL A 172 -4.62 -6.09 -4.65
C VAL A 172 -4.30 -4.87 -3.83
N VAL A 173 -3.66 -3.88 -4.46
CA VAL A 173 -3.27 -2.62 -3.81
C VAL A 173 -3.77 -1.46 -4.66
N ALA A 174 -4.35 -0.46 -4.02
CA ALA A 174 -4.65 0.84 -4.63
C ALA A 174 -3.78 1.92 -3.97
N LYS A 175 -3.20 2.82 -4.76
CA LYS A 175 -2.35 3.91 -4.31
C LYS A 175 -2.77 5.22 -4.97
N ASN A 176 -3.05 6.26 -4.19
CA ASN A 176 -3.43 7.58 -4.71
C ASN A 176 -2.20 8.40 -5.18
N ALA A 177 -2.45 9.60 -5.70
CA ALA A 177 -1.39 10.50 -6.16
C ALA A 177 -0.42 10.96 -5.05
N ASP A 178 -0.89 11.05 -3.81
CA ASP A 178 -0.09 11.44 -2.63
C ASP A 178 0.78 10.29 -2.08
N GLY A 179 0.71 9.10 -2.69
CA GLY A 179 1.48 7.92 -2.30
C GLY A 179 0.84 7.05 -1.22
N CYS A 180 -0.35 7.42 -0.75
CA CYS A 180 -1.12 6.66 0.23
C CYS A 180 -1.73 5.43 -0.40
N SER A 181 -1.57 4.27 0.24
CA SER A 181 -2.08 3.01 -0.28
C SER A 181 -2.78 2.16 0.76
N ASN A 182 -3.73 1.34 0.31
CA ASN A 182 -4.30 0.25 1.08
C ASN A 182 -4.42 -1.00 0.20
N SER A 183 -4.61 -2.15 0.81
CA SER A 183 -4.69 -3.44 0.14
C SER A 183 -5.92 -4.23 0.56
N ALA A 184 -6.36 -5.13 -0.32
CA ALA A 184 -7.36 -6.14 -0.02
C ALA A 184 -6.95 -7.49 -0.60
N THR A 185 -7.55 -8.55 -0.06
CA THR A 185 -7.40 -9.90 -0.58
C THR A 185 -8.64 -10.25 -1.39
N VAL A 186 -8.44 -10.76 -2.61
CA VAL A 186 -9.51 -11.13 -3.54
C VAL A 186 -9.25 -12.57 -4.00
N LYS A 187 -10.29 -13.39 -3.99
CA LYS A 187 -10.20 -14.79 -4.40
C LYS A 187 -10.90 -14.98 -5.74
N ILE A 188 -10.22 -15.62 -6.68
CA ILE A 188 -10.85 -16.23 -7.85
C ILE A 188 -11.09 -17.69 -7.50
N ASP A 189 -12.35 -18.06 -7.37
CA ASP A 189 -12.77 -19.43 -7.13
C ASP A 189 -12.85 -20.24 -8.43
N PRO A 190 -12.63 -21.57 -8.36
CA PRO A 190 -12.91 -22.44 -9.49
C PRO A 190 -14.41 -22.44 -9.81
N VAL A 191 -14.74 -22.55 -11.10
CA VAL A 191 -16.13 -22.79 -11.54
C VAL A 191 -16.55 -24.16 -11.01
N ALA A 192 -17.75 -24.25 -10.41
CA ALA A 192 -18.34 -25.53 -10.08
C ALA A 192 -18.72 -26.30 -11.35
N PRO A 193 -18.47 -27.62 -11.43
CA PRO A 193 -18.85 -28.40 -12.60
C PRO A 193 -20.37 -28.44 -12.77
N GLY A 194 -20.81 -28.50 -14.02
CA GLY A 194 -22.20 -28.76 -14.36
C GLY A 194 -22.65 -30.16 -13.90
N ALA A 195 -23.96 -30.35 -13.80
CA ALA A 195 -24.53 -31.58 -13.27
C ALA A 195 -24.26 -32.78 -14.19
N LEU A 196 -24.35 -32.59 -15.51
CA LEU A 196 -24.11 -33.64 -16.48
C LEU A 196 -22.63 -34.03 -16.53
N PHE A 197 -21.73 -33.04 -16.51
CA PHE A 197 -20.29 -33.28 -16.41
C PHE A 197 -19.94 -34.03 -15.13
N SER A 198 -20.51 -33.64 -13.99
CA SER A 198 -20.29 -34.31 -12.70
C SER A 198 -20.74 -35.77 -12.73
N ALA A 199 -21.87 -36.06 -13.36
CA ALA A 199 -22.36 -37.43 -13.54
C ALA A 199 -21.40 -38.27 -14.42
N VAL A 200 -20.95 -37.72 -15.55
CA VAL A 200 -19.99 -38.38 -16.44
C VAL A 200 -18.65 -38.62 -15.75
N LYS A 201 -18.13 -37.62 -15.03
CA LYS A 201 -16.89 -37.74 -14.25
C LYS A 201 -16.98 -38.90 -13.25
N ASN A 202 -18.09 -39.00 -12.51
CA ASN A 202 -18.29 -40.10 -11.56
C ASN A 202 -18.33 -41.47 -12.26
N ILE A 203 -19.03 -41.59 -13.40
CA ILE A 203 -19.06 -42.83 -14.19
C ILE A 203 -17.66 -43.24 -14.63
N LEU A 204 -16.87 -42.30 -15.16
CA LEU A 204 -15.50 -42.54 -15.61
C LEU A 204 -14.57 -42.94 -14.46
N GLN A 205 -14.67 -42.24 -13.33
CA GLN A 205 -13.84 -42.51 -12.16
C GLN A 205 -14.23 -43.82 -11.45
N THR A 206 -15.49 -44.23 -11.50
CA THR A 206 -15.93 -45.48 -10.89
C THR A 206 -15.60 -46.69 -11.76
N ASN A 207 -15.85 -46.58 -13.07
CA ASN A 207 -15.83 -47.75 -13.96
C ASN A 207 -14.52 -47.89 -14.75
N CYS A 208 -13.67 -46.85 -14.81
CA CYS A 208 -12.54 -46.80 -15.75
C CYS A 208 -11.19 -46.44 -15.11
N VAL A 209 -11.01 -46.74 -13.81
CA VAL A 209 -9.79 -46.41 -13.05
C VAL A 209 -8.52 -47.01 -13.69
N SER A 210 -8.61 -48.22 -14.22
CA SER A 210 -7.49 -48.96 -14.83
C SER A 210 -7.55 -49.03 -16.36
N CYS A 211 -8.68 -48.69 -16.97
CA CYS A 211 -8.87 -48.75 -18.42
C CYS A 211 -7.97 -47.76 -19.17
N HIS A 212 -7.48 -46.72 -18.48
CA HIS A 212 -6.65 -45.67 -19.04
C HIS A 212 -5.63 -45.16 -18.00
N ASN A 213 -4.76 -46.05 -17.52
CA ASN A 213 -3.62 -45.62 -16.70
C ASN A 213 -2.57 -44.90 -17.59
N ASN A 214 -1.76 -44.03 -16.99
CA ASN A 214 -0.82 -43.10 -17.62
C ASN A 214 0.36 -43.76 -18.39
N THR A 215 0.19 -44.96 -18.95
CA THR A 215 1.18 -45.64 -19.77
C THR A 215 1.01 -45.22 -21.23
N VAL A 216 2.09 -44.67 -21.77
CA VAL A 216 2.18 -43.99 -23.08
C VAL A 216 1.94 -44.92 -24.28
N GLN A 217 1.77 -46.23 -24.06
CA GLN A 217 1.60 -47.20 -25.16
C GLN A 217 0.22 -47.18 -25.83
N ASN A 218 -0.80 -46.54 -25.24
CA ASN A 218 -2.17 -46.46 -25.83
C ASN A 218 -2.89 -45.12 -25.58
N GLY A 219 -2.14 -44.02 -25.48
CA GLY A 219 -2.71 -42.68 -25.28
C GLY A 219 -3.53 -42.57 -23.99
N GLY A 220 -2.97 -43.02 -22.86
CA GLY A 220 -3.60 -43.04 -21.54
C GLY A 220 -4.15 -41.67 -21.12
N MET A 221 -5.34 -41.66 -20.52
CA MET A 221 -6.07 -40.46 -20.12
C MET A 221 -6.32 -40.50 -18.62
N ASN A 222 -5.83 -39.49 -17.90
CA ASN A 222 -6.13 -39.37 -16.48
C ASN A 222 -7.49 -38.70 -16.27
N TRP A 223 -8.52 -39.48 -15.91
CA TRP A 223 -9.87 -38.99 -15.63
C TRP A 223 -10.02 -38.26 -14.28
N ALA A 224 -8.96 -38.19 -13.47
CA ALA A 224 -8.92 -37.27 -12.33
C ALA A 224 -8.74 -35.81 -12.79
N VAL A 225 -8.27 -35.60 -14.02
CA VAL A 225 -8.13 -34.27 -14.64
C VAL A 225 -9.36 -33.99 -15.49
N ASP A 226 -10.16 -33.01 -15.06
CA ASP A 226 -11.44 -32.66 -15.70
C ASP A 226 -11.29 -32.33 -17.20
N CYS A 227 -10.12 -31.82 -17.60
CA CYS A 227 -9.86 -31.41 -18.99
C CYS A 227 -9.58 -32.57 -19.91
N ASN A 228 -9.09 -33.66 -19.36
CA ASN A 228 -8.98 -34.88 -20.13
C ASN A 228 -10.37 -35.39 -20.50
N ILE A 229 -11.35 -35.25 -19.60
CA ILE A 229 -12.74 -35.63 -19.87
C ILE A 229 -13.32 -34.76 -20.97
N VAL A 230 -13.27 -33.42 -20.84
CA VAL A 230 -13.83 -32.50 -21.84
C VAL A 230 -13.15 -32.65 -23.21
N THR A 231 -11.82 -32.65 -23.26
CA THR A 231 -11.06 -32.73 -24.52
C THR A 231 -11.26 -34.07 -25.24
N ASN A 232 -11.52 -35.15 -24.50
CA ASN A 232 -11.71 -36.48 -25.07
C ASN A 232 -13.17 -36.93 -25.14
N LYS A 233 -14.13 -35.99 -25.08
CA LYS A 233 -15.56 -36.28 -25.10
C LYS A 233 -16.00 -37.20 -26.26
N ALA A 234 -15.42 -37.02 -27.45
CA ALA A 234 -15.69 -37.87 -28.61
C ALA A 234 -15.20 -39.32 -28.41
N ARG A 235 -14.00 -39.49 -27.81
CA ARG A 235 -13.44 -40.81 -27.50
C ARG A 235 -14.22 -41.50 -26.38
N ILE A 236 -14.72 -40.73 -25.40
CA ILE A 236 -15.62 -41.23 -24.35
C ILE A 236 -16.90 -41.75 -24.99
N LYS A 237 -17.58 -40.96 -25.83
CA LYS A 237 -18.80 -41.42 -26.53
C LYS A 237 -18.53 -42.67 -27.35
N ALA A 238 -17.47 -42.68 -28.14
CA ALA A 238 -17.14 -43.80 -29.02
C ALA A 238 -16.98 -45.11 -28.23
N ARG A 239 -16.27 -45.07 -27.10
CA ARG A 239 -16.00 -46.29 -26.32
C ARG A 239 -17.11 -46.67 -25.36
N ALA A 240 -17.76 -45.69 -24.73
CA ALA A 240 -18.78 -45.90 -23.72
C ALA A 240 -20.15 -46.23 -24.31
N VAL A 241 -20.46 -45.67 -25.49
CA VAL A 241 -21.78 -45.72 -26.11
C VAL A 241 -21.70 -46.46 -27.44
N ASP A 242 -20.90 -45.97 -28.38
CA ASP A 242 -20.96 -46.45 -29.78
C ASP A 242 -20.39 -47.87 -29.95
N GLN A 243 -19.46 -48.26 -29.09
CA GLN A 243 -18.80 -49.57 -29.10
C GLN A 243 -19.30 -50.51 -27.99
N ALA A 244 -20.43 -50.20 -27.35
CA ALA A 244 -21.01 -51.05 -26.32
C ALA A 244 -21.22 -52.49 -26.84
N GLY A 245 -20.80 -53.49 -26.06
CA GLY A 245 -20.83 -54.91 -26.39
C GLY A 245 -19.59 -55.43 -27.15
N THR A 246 -18.63 -54.57 -27.48
CA THR A 246 -17.42 -54.96 -28.26
C THR A 246 -16.17 -55.07 -27.39
N ALA A 247 -15.10 -55.65 -27.95
CA ALA A 247 -13.81 -55.77 -27.27
C ALA A 247 -13.14 -54.42 -26.95
N THR A 248 -13.59 -53.32 -27.56
CA THR A 248 -13.04 -51.98 -27.36
C THR A 248 -13.95 -51.08 -26.51
N GLN A 249 -15.05 -51.63 -25.96
CA GLN A 249 -16.02 -50.92 -25.13
C GLN A 249 -15.41 -50.38 -23.83
N MET A 250 -16.02 -49.36 -23.25
CA MET A 250 -15.72 -48.91 -21.90
C MET A 250 -16.76 -49.46 -20.91
N PRO A 251 -16.34 -50.11 -19.82
CA PRO A 251 -14.97 -50.52 -19.49
C PRO A 251 -14.49 -51.71 -20.34
N GLN A 252 -13.18 -51.82 -20.56
CA GLN A 252 -12.60 -52.84 -21.46
C GLN A 252 -12.82 -54.26 -20.90
N PRO A 253 -12.97 -55.30 -21.74
CA PRO A 253 -13.01 -56.68 -21.29
C PRO A 253 -11.78 -57.04 -20.43
N PRO A 254 -11.93 -57.85 -19.37
CA PRO A 254 -13.09 -58.66 -19.00
C PRO A 254 -14.18 -57.91 -18.19
N ASN A 255 -14.08 -56.59 -18.02
CA ASN A 255 -15.04 -55.84 -17.22
C ASN A 255 -16.43 -55.79 -17.88
N ALA A 256 -17.47 -55.73 -17.04
CA ALA A 256 -18.86 -55.61 -17.50
C ALA A 256 -19.11 -54.26 -18.19
N ALA A 257 -19.88 -54.27 -19.28
CA ALA A 257 -20.27 -53.05 -19.98
C ALA A 257 -20.98 -52.05 -19.04
N LEU A 258 -20.88 -50.75 -19.34
CA LEU A 258 -21.67 -49.73 -18.63
C LEU A 258 -23.17 -50.01 -18.76
N SER A 259 -23.92 -49.69 -17.70
CA SER A 259 -25.38 -49.78 -17.72
C SER A 259 -25.98 -48.84 -18.78
N ALA A 260 -27.14 -49.19 -19.33
CA ALA A 260 -27.85 -48.32 -20.27
C ALA A 260 -28.13 -46.92 -19.68
N ALA A 261 -28.38 -46.84 -18.36
CA ALA A 261 -28.59 -45.57 -17.66
C ALA A 261 -27.31 -44.72 -17.61
N ASP A 262 -26.14 -45.32 -17.40
CA ASP A 262 -24.88 -44.59 -17.40
C ASP A 262 -24.43 -44.19 -18.80
N GLN A 263 -24.67 -45.04 -19.80
CA GLN A 263 -24.49 -44.68 -21.21
C GLN A 263 -25.37 -43.48 -21.58
N GLN A 264 -26.62 -43.45 -21.13
CA GLN A 264 -27.54 -42.34 -21.39
C GLN A 264 -27.05 -41.02 -20.78
N LYS A 265 -26.53 -41.02 -19.54
CA LYS A 265 -25.95 -39.79 -18.94
C LYS A 265 -24.77 -39.24 -19.75
N ILE A 266 -23.95 -40.12 -20.34
CA ILE A 266 -22.87 -39.71 -21.25
C ILE A 266 -23.44 -39.10 -22.52
N VAL A 267 -24.47 -39.70 -23.12
CA VAL A 267 -25.17 -39.14 -24.28
C VAL A 267 -25.77 -37.77 -23.98
N ASP A 268 -26.44 -37.61 -22.84
CA ASP A 268 -27.07 -36.36 -22.42
C ASP A 268 -26.03 -35.24 -22.26
N TRP A 269 -24.90 -35.54 -21.61
CA TRP A 269 -23.79 -34.59 -21.49
C TRP A 269 -23.23 -34.18 -22.86
N ILE A 270 -23.03 -35.13 -23.78
CA ILE A 270 -22.54 -34.84 -25.13
C ILE A 270 -23.55 -33.98 -25.91
N ASN A 271 -24.84 -34.30 -25.84
CA ASN A 271 -25.91 -33.56 -26.52
C ASN A 271 -26.03 -32.13 -25.99
N ALA A 272 -25.76 -31.91 -24.70
CA ALA A 272 -25.66 -30.57 -24.12
C ALA A 272 -24.41 -29.80 -24.61
N GLY A 273 -23.50 -30.44 -25.35
CA GLY A 273 -22.28 -29.86 -25.91
C GLY A 273 -20.99 -30.47 -25.35
N GLY A 274 -21.08 -31.32 -24.32
CA GLY A 274 -19.95 -32.02 -23.72
C GLY A 274 -18.88 -31.08 -23.13
N ASN A 275 -19.33 -30.03 -22.43
CA ASN A 275 -18.46 -29.05 -21.78
C ASN A 275 -18.52 -29.20 -20.25
N TYR A 276 -17.57 -28.57 -19.56
CA TYR A 276 -17.50 -28.62 -18.09
C TYR A 276 -18.71 -28.01 -17.37
N ASN A 277 -19.32 -26.98 -17.96
CA ASN A 277 -20.40 -26.21 -17.34
C ASN A 277 -21.79 -26.86 -17.48
N ASN A 278 -21.90 -27.94 -18.25
CA ASN A 278 -23.16 -28.64 -18.52
C ASN A 278 -23.37 -29.79 -17.54
#